data_AF-A0A4Q7TR11-F1
#
_entry.id   AF-A0A4Q7TR11-F1
#
_cell.length_a   1.000
_cell.length_b   1.000
_cell.length_c   1.000
_cell.angle_alpha   90.00
_cell.angle_beta   90.00
_cell.angle_gamma   90.00
#
_symmetry.space_group_name_H-M   'P 1'
#
loop_
_entity.id
_entity.type
_entity.pdbx_description
1 polymer ?
#
loop_
_entity_poly.entity_id
_entity_poly.type
_entity_poly.pdbx_seq_one_letter_code
_entity_poly.pdbx_strand_id
1 'polypeptide(L)' 'MATLTIRNLPEPVRRGLKQRAAAHNRSMEAEVRAILEEATVQRPDFVNQWVAATESLRGEFSVPERTAPRPVELP' A
#
# COMPACT_ATOMS: atom_id res chain seq x y z
N MET A 1 -15.91 -13.14 -5.86
CA MET A 1 -16.40 -12.16 -4.87
C MET A 1 -16.01 -12.69 -3.50
N ALA A 2 -15.17 -11.96 -2.77
CA ALA A 2 -14.83 -12.31 -1.39
C ALA A 2 -15.83 -11.63 -0.45
N THR A 3 -16.34 -12.37 0.54
CA THR A 3 -17.27 -11.85 1.55
C THR A 3 -16.53 -11.74 2.87
N LEU A 4 -16.54 -10.55 3.47
CA LEU A 4 -15.96 -10.29 4.79
C LEU A 4 -17.10 -10.05 5.79
N THR A 5 -17.10 -10.78 6.91
CA THR A 5 -18.07 -10.58 7.99
C THR A 5 -17.38 -10.00 9.22
N ILE A 6 -17.75 -8.78 9.61
CA ILE A 6 -17.25 -8.10 10.81
C ILE A 6 -18.30 -8.28 11.92
N ARG A 7 -17.95 -9.03 12.96
CA ARG A 7 -18.84 -9.27 14.12
C ARG A 7 -18.57 -8.25 15.22
N ASN A 8 -19.60 -7.96 16.03
CA ASN A 8 -19.53 -7.07 17.20
C ASN A 8 -19.00 -5.66 16.88
N LEU A 9 -19.38 -5.09 15.72
CA LEU A 9 -19.00 -3.74 15.34
C LEU A 9 -19.63 -2.72 16.32
N PRO A 10 -18.84 -1.89 17.01
CA PRO A 10 -19.39 -0.90 17.92
C PRO A 10 -20.35 0.05 17.21
N GLU A 11 -21.49 0.34 17.84
CA GLU A 11 -22.52 1.20 17.25
C GLU A 11 -22.01 2.58 16.80
N PRO A 12 -21.11 3.28 17.55
CA PRO A 12 -20.54 4.53 17.08
C PRO A 12 -19.81 4.41 15.73
N VAL A 13 -19.12 3.29 15.51
CA VAL A 13 -18.39 3.03 14.26
C VAL A 13 -19.37 2.79 13.11
N ARG A 14 -20.40 1.98 13.34
CA ARG A 14 -21.46 1.73 12.34
C ARG A 14 -22.15 3.03 11.91
N ARG A 15 -22.48 3.92 12.85
CA ARG A 15 -23.06 5.23 12.51
C ARG A 15 -22.09 6.12 11.74
N GLY A 16 -20.82 6.16 12.15
CA GLY A 16 -19.79 6.92 11.45
C GLY A 16 -19.62 6.47 10.00
N LEU A 17 -19.57 5.15 9.76
CA LEU A 17 -19.53 4.58 8.41
C LEU A 17 -20.75 4.97 7.58
N LYS A 18 -21.95 4.97 8.18
CA LYS A 18 -23.19 5.38 7.48
C LYS A 18 -23.13 6.84 7.04
N GLN A 19 -22.68 7.73 7.94
CA GLN A 19 -22.57 9.16 7.65
C GLN A 19 -21.52 9.43 6.56
N ARG A 20 -20.36 8.77 6.64
CA ARG A 20 -19.29 8.89 5.63
C ARG A 20 -19.74 8.38 4.26
N ALA A 21 -20.44 7.25 4.21
CA ALA A 21 -21.00 6.71 2.98
C ALA A 21 -22.02 7.68 2.33
N ALA A 22 -22.89 8.30 3.15
CA ALA A 22 -23.83 9.31 2.68
C ALA A 22 -23.10 10.56 2.14
N ALA A 23 -22.04 11.01 2.82
CA ALA A 23 -21.23 12.15 2.36
C ALA A 23 -20.52 11.86 1.02
N HIS A 24 -20.11 10.62 0.78
CA HIS A 24 -19.50 10.18 -0.48
C HIS A 24 -20.52 9.68 -1.52
N ASN A 25 -21.82 9.84 -1.27
CA ASN A 25 -22.91 9.43 -2.15
C ASN A 25 -22.81 7.96 -2.63
N ARG A 26 -22.44 7.05 -1.72
CA ARG A 26 -22.30 5.61 -2.00
C ARG A 26 -22.90 4.75 -0.90
N SER A 27 -23.08 3.46 -1.19
CA SER A 27 -23.56 2.51 -0.19
C SER A 27 -22.54 2.33 0.95
N MET A 28 -23.02 1.90 2.12
CA MET A 28 -22.13 1.59 3.25
C MET A 28 -21.10 0.50 2.89
N GLU A 29 -21.51 -0.51 2.12
CA GLU A 29 -20.60 -1.55 1.64
C GLU A 29 -19.52 -0.98 0.71
N ALA A 30 -19.91 -0.09 -0.21
CA ALA A 30 -18.95 0.58 -1.10
C ALA A 30 -17.98 1.48 -0.32
N GLU A 31 -18.44 2.14 0.74
CA GLU A 31 -17.57 2.91 1.65
C GLU A 31 -16.57 2.02 2.36
N VAL A 32 -17.02 0.92 2.96
CA VAL A 32 -16.15 -0.03 3.67
C VAL A 32 -15.12 -0.63 2.71
N ARG A 33 -15.54 -1.02 1.50
CA ARG A 33 -14.63 -1.53 0.48
C ARG A 33 -13.54 -0.50 0.14
N ALA A 34 -13.92 0.75 -0.12
CA ALA A 34 -12.96 1.78 -0.48
C ALA A 34 -12.00 2.12 0.66
N ILE A 35 -12.47 2.12 1.92
CA ILE A 35 -11.58 2.29 3.09
C ILE A 35 -10.56 1.16 3.15
N LEU A 36 -10.99 -0.09 2.92
CA LEU A 36 -10.08 -1.24 2.93
C LEU A 36 -9.10 -1.18 1.76
N GLU A 37 -9.55 -0.82 0.57
CA GLU A 37 -8.69 -0.62 -0.61
C GLU A 37 -7.65 0.47 -0.35
N GLU A 38 -8.07 1.63 0.15
CA GLU A 38 -7.17 2.72 0.52
C GLU A 38 -6.16 2.27 1.58
N ALA A 39 -6.59 1.59 2.63
CA ALA A 39 -5.72 1.16 3.71
C ALA A 39 -4.74 0.04 3.34
N THR A 40 -5.01 -0.74 2.27
CA THR A 40 -4.22 -1.94 1.92
C THR A 40 -3.48 -1.83 0.60
N VAL A 41 -4.02 -1.07 -0.37
CA VAL A 41 -3.46 -0.90 -1.70
C VAL A 41 -2.62 0.38 -1.80
N GLN A 42 -2.82 1.37 -0.93
CA GLN A 42 -1.92 2.53 -0.80
C GLN A 42 -0.61 2.17 -0.08
N ARG A 43 -0.03 1.02 -0.37
CA ARG A 43 1.41 0.86 -0.17
C ARG A 43 2.03 1.56 -1.36
N PRO A 44 2.95 2.54 -1.18
CA PRO A 44 3.73 3.02 -2.31
C PRO A 44 4.30 1.78 -2.96
N ASP A 45 3.96 1.55 -4.22
CA ASP A 45 4.48 0.45 -4.99
C ASP A 45 5.95 0.76 -5.18
N PHE A 46 6.75 0.37 -4.17
CA PHE A 46 8.14 0.76 -4.05
C PHE A 46 8.89 0.38 -5.32
N VAL A 47 8.55 -0.79 -5.87
CA VAL A 47 9.14 -1.27 -7.12
C VAL A 47 8.76 -0.35 -8.28
N ASN A 48 7.47 -0.07 -8.50
CA ASN A 48 7.06 0.80 -9.61
C ASN A 48 7.53 2.25 -9.44
N GLN A 49 7.53 2.78 -8.22
CA GLN A 49 8.05 4.12 -7.92
C GLN A 49 9.56 4.19 -8.13
N TRP A 50 10.30 3.17 -7.69
CA TRP A 50 11.74 3.08 -7.91
C TRP A 50 12.08 2.92 -9.39
N VAL A 51 11.36 2.07 -10.12
CA VAL A 51 11.50 1.92 -11.57
C VAL A 51 11.24 3.25 -12.28
N ALA A 52 10.14 3.93 -11.96
CA ALA A 52 9.82 5.23 -12.55
C ALA A 52 10.87 6.30 -12.21
N ALA A 53 11.34 6.36 -10.96
CA ALA A 53 12.36 7.31 -10.52
C ALA A 53 13.73 7.07 -11.18
N THR A 54 14.04 5.82 -11.50
CA THR A 54 15.32 5.42 -12.12
C THR A 54 15.27 5.33 -13.63
N GLU A 55 14.14 5.62 -14.28
CA GLU A 55 13.98 5.52 -15.73
C GLU A 55 15.01 6.37 -16.50
N SER A 56 15.34 7.55 -15.97
CA SER A 56 16.39 8.43 -16.54
C SER A 56 17.80 7.83 -16.50
N LEU A 57 18.04 6.85 -15.62
CA LEU A 57 19.30 6.15 -15.49
C LEU A 57 19.34 4.91 -16.41
N ARG A 58 18.27 4.56 -17.12
CA ARG A 58 18.24 3.39 -17.99
C ARG A 58 19.33 3.48 -19.07
N GLY A 59 20.18 2.47 -19.14
CA GLY A 59 21.26 2.40 -20.12
C GLY A 59 22.08 1.12 -19.98
N GLU A 60 23.11 0.99 -20.81
CA GLU A 60 24.11 -0.05 -20.65
C GLU A 60 25.06 0.34 -19.51
N PHE A 61 25.15 -0.53 -18.50
CA PHE A 61 26.06 -0.35 -17.38
C PHE A 61 27.19 -1.36 -17.46
N SER A 62 28.42 -0.89 -17.26
CA SER A 62 29.53 -1.80 -16.99
C SER A 62 29.35 -2.39 -15.59
N VAL A 63 29.36 -3.73 -15.52
CA VAL A 63 29.39 -4.41 -14.22
C VAL A 63 30.81 -4.31 -13.69
N PRO A 64 31.03 -3.69 -12.51
CA PRO A 64 32.37 -3.58 -11.95
C PRO A 64 32.91 -4.95 -11.55
N GLU A 65 34.24 -5.08 -11.53
CA GLU A 65 34.90 -6.31 -11.06
C GLU A 65 34.50 -6.61 -9.61
N ARG A 66 34.17 -7.88 -9.36
CA ARG A 66 33.80 -8.33 -8.01
C ARG A 66 35.05 -8.35 -7.14
N THR A 67 35.07 -7.51 -6.11
CA THR A 67 36.14 -7.49 -5.10
C THR A 67 35.77 -8.32 -3.87
N ALA A 68 36.79 -8.73 -3.11
CA ALA A 68 36.58 -9.39 -1.83
C ALA A 68 35.78 -8.47 -0.89
N PRO A 69 34.85 -9.01 -0.07
CA PRO A 69 34.09 -8.20 0.87
C PRO A 69 35.04 -7.46 1.82
N ARG A 70 34.72 -6.20 2.11
CA ARG A 70 35.47 -5.43 3.11
C ARG A 70 35.43 -6.18 4.45
N PRO A 71 36.54 -6.22 5.21
CA PRO A 71 36.53 -6.80 6.54
C PRO A 71 35.48 -6.06 7.40
N VAL A 72 34.65 -6.83 8.09
CA VAL A 72 33.73 -6.29 9.09
C VAL A 72 34.52 -6.16 10.38
N GLU A 73 34.73 -4.93 10.85
CA GLU A 73 35.23 -4.69 12.20
C GLU A 73 34.13 -5.11 13.18
N LEU A 74 34.24 -6.33 13.70
CA LEU A 74 33.38 -6.82 14.77
C LEU A 74 34.06 -6.52 16.12
N PRO A 75 33.37 -5.86 17.08
CA PRO A 75 33.86 -5.67 18.44
C PRO A 75 33.86 -6.98 19.26
#